data_AF-A0A1M5X066-F1
#
_entry.id   AF-A0A1M5X066-F1
#
_cell.length_a   1.000
_cell.length_b   1.000
_cell.length_c   1.000
_cell.angle_alpha   90.00
_cell.angle_beta   90.00
_cell.angle_gamma   90.00
#
_symmetry.space_group_name_H-M   'P 1'
#
loop_
_entity.id
_entity.type
_entity.pdbx_description
1 polymer ?
#
loop_
_entity_poly.entity_id
_entity_poly.type
_entity_poly.pdbx_seq_one_letter_code
_entity_poly.pdbx_strand_id
1 'polypeptide(L)'
;MGKYFVDEVKCGFEGGGMACGPVDENIIAAVKVTDGSRSFWLTNVEVAGIPSFYLSEDAIFDRLADACEDDDSLEYLDQCIINSFEGIKLGEYGDIYKSIKQNEGNPAVSLIRYIILLTRCSMEEEDGVKALAKGKFVDEIEIPASDVER
;
A
#
# COMPACT_ATOMS: atom_id res chain seq x y z
N MET A 1 19.52 -10.56 2.92
CA MET A 1 18.41 -11.52 2.94
C MET A 1 17.17 -10.70 3.16
N GLY A 2 16.25 -10.74 2.21
CA GLY A 2 15.08 -9.90 2.20
C GLY A 2 14.23 -10.05 3.45
N LYS A 3 13.62 -8.96 3.91
CA LYS A 3 12.73 -8.96 5.08
C LYS A 3 11.27 -9.19 4.68
N TYR A 4 10.78 -8.49 3.66
CA TYR A 4 9.35 -8.46 3.32
C TYR A 4 9.08 -9.18 2.01
N PHE A 5 8.60 -10.42 2.10
CA PHE A 5 8.19 -11.20 0.94
C PHE A 5 6.76 -10.84 0.54
N VAL A 6 6.52 -10.49 -0.73
CA VAL A 6 5.18 -10.12 -1.22
C VAL A 6 4.46 -11.34 -1.76
N ASP A 7 3.47 -11.83 -1.03
CA ASP A 7 2.67 -13.00 -1.39
C ASP A 7 1.60 -12.66 -2.43
N GLU A 8 0.90 -11.55 -2.20
CA GLU A 8 -0.27 -11.15 -2.97
C GLU A 8 -0.34 -9.64 -3.09
N VAL A 9 -0.92 -9.17 -4.20
CA VAL A 9 -1.06 -7.75 -4.52
C VAL A 9 -2.45 -7.54 -5.11
N LYS A 10 -3.17 -6.57 -4.55
CA LYS A 10 -4.49 -6.11 -4.99
C LYS A 10 -4.41 -4.60 -5.25
N CYS A 11 -5.03 -4.13 -6.32
CA CYS A 11 -5.18 -2.71 -6.64
C CYS A 11 -6.53 -2.52 -7.35
N GLY A 12 -7.23 -1.43 -7.06
CA GLY A 12 -8.56 -1.16 -7.59
C GLY A 12 -9.23 0.05 -6.94
N PHE A 13 -10.53 0.21 -7.20
CA PHE A 13 -11.37 1.28 -6.64
C PHE A 13 -12.28 0.80 -5.51
N GLU A 14 -12.67 1.74 -4.63
CA GLU A 14 -13.78 1.54 -3.69
C GLU A 14 -15.11 1.28 -4.44
N GLY A 15 -15.89 0.27 -4.01
CA GLY A 15 -17.14 -0.14 -4.68
C GLY A 15 -16.98 -1.13 -5.84
N GLY A 16 -15.76 -1.60 -6.12
CA GLY A 16 -15.45 -2.62 -7.11
C GLY A 16 -15.05 -2.04 -8.48
N GLY A 17 -13.90 -2.49 -8.97
CA GLY A 17 -13.30 -2.07 -10.23
C GLY A 17 -11.78 -2.22 -10.16
N MET A 18 -11.13 -2.63 -11.26
CA MET A 18 -9.67 -2.66 -11.36
C MET A 18 -9.16 -1.31 -11.82
N ALA A 19 -8.27 -0.71 -11.04
CA ALA A 19 -7.65 0.55 -11.34
C ALA A 19 -6.51 0.91 -10.38
N CYS A 20 -5.49 1.54 -10.95
CA CYS A 20 -4.48 2.31 -10.24
C CYS A 20 -4.30 3.67 -10.94
N GLY A 21 -3.87 4.70 -10.18
CA GLY A 21 -3.44 6.00 -10.70
C GLY A 21 -4.36 7.17 -10.32
N PRO A 22 -3.87 8.43 -10.33
CA PRO A 22 -4.61 9.59 -9.83
C PRO A 22 -5.90 9.78 -10.61
N VAL A 23 -7.00 9.45 -9.94
CA VAL A 23 -8.36 9.61 -10.43
C VAL A 23 -9.15 10.42 -9.39
N ASP A 24 -10.31 10.94 -9.78
CA ASP A 24 -11.24 11.57 -8.85
C ASP A 24 -11.93 10.55 -7.90
N GLU A 25 -11.57 9.26 -7.99
CA GLU A 25 -12.12 8.15 -7.21
C GLU A 25 -11.10 7.60 -6.19
N ASN A 26 -11.57 6.81 -5.23
CA ASN A 26 -10.74 6.29 -4.15
C ASN A 26 -9.94 5.07 -4.62
N ILE A 27 -8.61 5.17 -4.61
CA ILE A 27 -7.70 4.09 -5.04
C ILE A 27 -7.30 3.28 -3.83
N ILE A 28 -7.39 1.96 -3.93
CA ILE A 28 -7.03 1.04 -2.87
C ILE A 28 -5.94 0.09 -3.39
N ALA A 29 -4.74 0.23 -2.85
CA ALA A 29 -3.63 -0.68 -3.09
C ALA A 29 -3.36 -1.50 -1.83
N ALA A 30 -3.42 -2.83 -1.91
CA ALA A 30 -3.17 -3.72 -0.79
C ALA A 30 -2.12 -4.78 -1.13
N VAL A 31 -1.14 -4.96 -0.26
CA VAL A 31 -0.07 -5.95 -0.42
C VAL A 31 -0.07 -6.89 0.77
N LYS A 32 -0.14 -8.19 0.49
CA LYS A 32 0.07 -9.23 1.50
C LYS A 32 1.55 -9.50 1.61
N VAL A 33 2.06 -9.39 2.83
CA VAL A 33 3.48 -9.50 3.13
C VAL A 33 3.69 -10.61 4.16
N THR A 34 4.71 -11.42 3.93
CA THR A 34 5.27 -12.34 4.92
C THR A 34 6.63 -11.83 5.40
N ASP A 35 6.76 -11.68 6.72
CA ASP A 35 7.98 -11.37 7.45
C ASP A 35 8.24 -12.47 8.49
N GLY A 36 9.09 -13.43 8.10
CA GLY A 36 9.38 -14.61 8.91
C GLY A 36 8.14 -15.46 9.17
N SER A 37 7.60 -15.38 10.40
CA SER A 37 6.39 -16.12 10.82
C SER A 37 5.12 -15.26 10.81
N ARG A 38 5.24 -13.95 10.57
CA ARG A 38 4.12 -13.02 10.55
C ARG A 38 3.68 -12.82 9.10
N SER A 39 2.37 -12.80 8.88
CA SER A 39 1.76 -12.40 7.62
C SER A 39 0.73 -11.32 7.90
N PHE A 40 0.71 -10.28 7.08
CA PHE A 40 -0.19 -9.15 7.22
C PHE A 40 -0.50 -8.52 5.86
N TRP A 41 -1.58 -7.77 5.81
CA TRP A 41 -1.89 -6.85 4.73
C TRP A 41 -1.47 -5.44 5.11
N LEU A 42 -0.67 -4.82 4.27
CA LEU A 42 -0.47 -3.37 4.27
C LEU A 42 -1.32 -2.80 3.14
N THR A 43 -2.20 -1.86 3.48
CA THR A 43 -3.09 -1.20 2.51
C THR A 43 -2.85 0.29 2.51
N ASN A 44 -2.80 0.90 1.33
CA ASN A 44 -2.89 2.35 1.14
C ASN A 44 -4.21 2.64 0.43
N VAL A 45 -5.03 3.47 1.06
CA VAL A 45 -6.23 4.04 0.45
C VAL A 45 -5.93 5.51 0.17
N GLU A 46 -5.97 5.91 -1.09
CA GLU A 46 -5.84 7.30 -1.48
C GLU A 46 -7.21 7.90 -1.79
N VAL A 47 -7.58 8.95 -1.05
CA VAL A 47 -8.80 9.72 -1.25
C VAL A 47 -8.40 11.15 -1.60
N ALA A 48 -8.73 11.60 -2.81
CA ALA A 48 -8.40 12.95 -3.29
C ALA A 48 -6.90 13.33 -3.12
N GLY A 49 -6.00 12.38 -3.36
CA GLY A 49 -4.55 12.57 -3.24
C GLY A 49 -3.99 12.49 -1.80
N ILE A 50 -4.84 12.16 -0.82
CA ILE A 50 -4.43 11.98 0.58
C ILE A 50 -4.34 10.49 0.88
N PRO A 51 -3.13 9.94 1.16
CA PRO A 51 -2.97 8.53 1.46
C PRO A 51 -3.30 8.23 2.93
N SER A 52 -3.97 7.09 3.15
CA SER A 52 -4.26 6.52 4.46
C SER A 52 -3.79 5.08 4.50
N PHE A 53 -2.97 4.74 5.49
CA PHE A 53 -2.35 3.42 5.59
C PHE A 53 -2.99 2.58 6.67
N TYR A 54 -3.10 1.29 6.39
CA TYR A 54 -3.72 0.33 7.28
C TYR A 54 -2.91 -0.96 7.36
N LEU A 55 -2.86 -1.54 8.54
CA LEU A 55 -2.22 -2.83 8.81
C LEU A 55 -3.27 -3.79 9.37
N SER A 56 -3.45 -4.94 8.72
CA SER A 56 -4.57 -5.85 9.03
C SER A 56 -4.24 -7.31 8.73
N GLU A 57 -5.04 -8.24 9.26
CA GLU A 57 -4.93 -9.67 8.95
C GLU A 57 -5.67 -10.05 7.65
N ASP A 58 -6.74 -9.31 7.34
CA ASP A 58 -7.54 -9.44 6.11
C ASP A 58 -7.25 -8.31 5.12
N ALA A 59 -7.52 -8.51 3.84
CA ALA A 59 -7.38 -7.45 2.84
C ALA A 59 -8.49 -6.40 3.01
N ILE A 60 -8.12 -5.18 3.41
CA ILE A 60 -9.05 -4.03 3.44
C ILE A 60 -9.67 -3.77 2.07
N PHE A 61 -8.93 -4.08 0.99
CA PHE A 61 -9.45 -4.07 -0.37
C PHE A 61 -10.76 -4.84 -0.52
N ASP A 62 -10.83 -6.08 -0.01
CA ASP A 62 -12.02 -6.91 -0.17
C ASP A 62 -13.20 -6.34 0.64
N ARG A 63 -12.92 -5.81 1.83
CA ARG A 63 -13.94 -5.18 2.70
C ARG A 63 -14.54 -3.93 2.08
N LEU A 64 -13.71 -3.08 1.46
CA LEU A 64 -14.16 -1.86 0.78
C LEU A 64 -14.81 -2.15 -0.58
N ALA A 65 -14.42 -3.23 -1.25
CA ALA A 65 -15.08 -3.69 -2.48
C ALA A 65 -16.47 -4.28 -2.20
N ASP A 66 -16.64 -4.97 -1.07
CA ASP A 66 -17.88 -5.64 -0.66
C ASP A 66 -18.76 -4.78 0.29
N ALA A 67 -18.39 -3.52 0.55
CA ALA A 67 -19.05 -2.64 1.51
C ALA A 67 -20.48 -2.24 1.07
N CYS A 68 -21.43 -3.17 1.21
CA CYS A 68 -22.84 -2.87 1.36
C CYS A 68 -23.12 -2.50 2.83
N GLU A 69 -22.94 -1.22 3.17
CA GLU A 69 -23.62 -0.53 4.30
C GLU A 69 -23.69 -1.24 5.68
N ASP A 70 -22.62 -1.87 6.18
CA ASP A 70 -22.56 -2.35 7.58
C ASP A 70 -21.67 -1.44 8.46
N ASP A 71 -22.24 -0.97 9.58
CA ASP A 71 -21.67 -0.05 10.58
C ASP A 71 -20.31 -0.53 11.13
N ASP A 72 -20.12 -1.85 11.19
CA ASP A 72 -18.90 -2.51 11.71
C ASP A 72 -17.65 -2.28 10.82
N SER A 73 -17.83 -1.94 9.54
CA SER A 73 -16.71 -1.76 8.61
C SER A 73 -15.88 -0.52 8.94
N LEU A 74 -16.55 0.57 9.36
CA LEU A 74 -15.86 1.81 9.74
C LEU A 74 -15.08 1.63 11.05
N GLU A 75 -15.66 0.95 12.03
CA GLU A 75 -14.96 0.63 13.28
C GLU A 75 -13.73 -0.24 13.05
N TYR A 76 -13.82 -1.22 12.14
CA TYR A 76 -12.67 -2.07 11.78
C TYR A 76 -11.56 -1.28 11.09
N LEU A 77 -11.90 -0.37 10.17
CA LEU A 77 -10.92 0.47 9.48
C LEU A 77 -10.18 1.40 10.47
N ASP A 78 -10.91 2.01 11.42
CA ASP A 78 -10.32 2.86 12.46
C ASP A 78 -9.35 2.08 13.36
N GLN A 79 -9.64 0.81 13.65
CA GLN A 79 -8.74 -0.05 14.42
C GLN A 79 -7.47 -0.45 13.64
N CYS A 80 -7.55 -0.51 12.30
CA CYS A 80 -6.44 -0.95 11.45
C CYS A 80 -5.54 0.20 10.97
N ILE A 81 -5.97 1.45 11.13
CA ILE A 81 -5.22 2.61 10.62
C ILE A 81 -3.87 2.74 11.34
N ILE A 82 -2.82 3.04 10.57
CA ILE A 82 -1.47 3.24 11.09
C ILE A 82 -0.91 4.58 10.64
N ASN A 83 -0.25 5.28 11.56
CA ASN A 83 0.46 6.54 11.30
C ASN A 83 1.98 6.36 11.22
N SER A 84 2.45 5.13 11.40
CA SER A 84 3.85 4.78 11.25
C SER A 84 4.01 3.28 11.01
N PHE A 85 5.08 2.91 10.31
CA PHE A 85 5.47 1.54 10.09
C PHE A 85 6.98 1.42 10.21
N GLU A 86 7.45 0.65 11.21
CA GLU A 86 8.88 0.33 11.37
C GLU A 86 9.81 1.57 11.39
N GLY A 87 9.35 2.65 12.02
CA GLY A 87 10.10 3.92 12.14
C GLY A 87 9.84 4.93 11.01
N ILE A 88 9.12 4.55 9.96
CA ILE A 88 8.68 5.44 8.88
C ILE A 88 7.35 6.07 9.29
N LYS A 89 7.27 7.40 9.26
CA LYS A 89 6.02 8.14 9.48
C LYS A 89 5.13 8.05 8.25
N LEU A 90 3.86 7.78 8.48
CA LEU A 90 2.80 7.71 7.48
C LEU A 90 1.84 8.87 7.70
N GLY A 91 1.49 9.57 6.62
CA GLY A 91 0.76 10.83 6.63
C GLY A 91 0.69 11.38 5.20
N GLU A 92 0.80 12.69 5.02
CA GLU A 92 0.89 13.24 3.66
C GLU A 92 2.18 12.80 2.94
N TYR A 93 2.14 12.69 1.60
CA TYR A 93 3.27 12.22 0.80
C TYR A 93 4.58 12.96 1.10
N GLY A 94 4.53 14.30 1.26
CA GLY A 94 5.72 15.08 1.59
C GLY A 94 6.40 14.65 2.89
N ASP A 95 5.60 14.34 3.92
CA ASP A 95 6.10 13.86 5.21
C ASP A 95 6.59 12.40 5.13
N ILE A 96 5.88 11.56 4.36
CA ILE A 96 6.30 10.18 4.10
C ILE A 96 7.68 10.17 3.44
N TYR A 97 7.88 10.91 2.35
CA TYR A 97 9.16 10.92 1.64
C TYR A 97 10.29 11.55 2.44
N LYS A 98 9.98 12.55 3.29
CA LYS A 98 10.94 13.06 4.27
C LYS A 98 11.35 11.98 5.27
N SER A 99 10.38 11.20 5.76
CA SER A 99 10.66 10.09 6.69
C SER A 99 11.40 8.94 6.03
N ILE A 100 11.11 8.62 4.76
CA ILE A 100 11.85 7.65 3.95
C ILE A 100 13.33 8.02 3.86
N LYS A 101 13.65 9.28 3.53
CA LYS A 101 15.04 9.78 3.47
C LYS A 101 15.78 9.67 4.80
N GLN A 102 15.06 9.77 5.92
CA GLN A 102 15.64 9.60 7.26
C GLN A 102 15.85 8.14 7.67
N ASN A 103 15.22 7.20 6.96
CA ASN A 103 15.25 5.77 7.23
C ASN A 103 15.93 5.00 6.08
N GLU A 104 16.88 5.62 5.36
CA GLU A 104 17.63 4.94 4.30
C GLU A 104 18.28 3.65 4.81
N GLY A 105 18.14 2.57 4.04
CA GLY A 105 18.61 1.23 4.41
C GLY A 105 17.64 0.41 5.27
N ASN A 106 16.52 0.99 5.73
CA ASN A 106 15.44 0.22 6.37
C ASN A 106 14.65 -0.56 5.30
N PRO A 107 14.50 -1.89 5.41
CA PRO A 107 13.72 -2.69 4.46
C PRO A 107 12.27 -2.21 4.28
N ALA A 108 11.69 -1.55 5.29
CA ALA A 108 10.34 -1.01 5.23
C ALA A 108 10.21 0.11 4.20
N VAL A 109 11.30 0.81 3.88
CA VAL A 109 11.30 1.86 2.85
C VAL A 109 10.89 1.28 1.50
N SER A 110 11.41 0.11 1.11
CA SER A 110 11.06 -0.50 -0.17
C SER A 110 9.58 -0.91 -0.21
N LEU A 111 9.05 -1.43 0.91
CA LEU A 111 7.63 -1.78 0.99
C LEU A 111 6.71 -0.55 0.90
N ILE A 112 7.03 0.52 1.64
CA ILE A 112 6.25 1.77 1.60
C ILE A 112 6.34 2.43 0.22
N ARG A 113 7.53 2.48 -0.39
CA ARG A 113 7.67 3.00 -1.77
C ARG A 113 6.89 2.16 -2.76
N TYR A 114 6.91 0.84 -2.62
CA TYR A 114 6.20 -0.06 -3.52
C TYR A 114 4.69 0.13 -3.48
N ILE A 115 4.08 0.18 -2.29
CA ILE A 115 2.63 0.37 -2.17
C ILE A 115 2.20 1.75 -2.66
N ILE A 116 3.01 2.80 -2.46
CA ILE A 116 2.76 4.13 -3.03
C ILE A 116 2.85 4.10 -4.56
N LEU A 117 3.88 3.47 -5.11
CA LEU A 117 4.01 3.28 -6.56
C LEU A 117 2.80 2.53 -7.13
N LEU A 118 2.35 1.47 -6.46
CA LEU A 118 1.16 0.73 -6.87
C LEU A 118 -0.10 1.60 -6.84
N THR A 119 -0.24 2.46 -5.83
CA THR A 119 -1.38 3.40 -5.73
C THR A 119 -1.34 4.43 -6.86
N ARG A 120 -0.15 4.89 -7.25
CA ARG A 120 0.06 6.06 -8.13
C ARG A 120 0.39 5.71 -9.58
N CYS A 121 0.66 4.43 -9.89
CA CYS A 121 0.94 4.00 -11.25
C CYS A 121 -0.31 4.09 -12.12
N SER A 122 -0.14 4.30 -13.43
CA SER A 122 -1.29 4.31 -14.33
C SER A 122 -1.91 2.91 -14.48
N MET A 123 -3.17 2.83 -14.89
CA MET A 123 -3.84 1.57 -15.23
C MET A 123 -3.06 0.73 -16.25
N GLU A 124 -2.36 1.38 -17.20
CA GLU A 124 -1.55 0.68 -18.21
C GLU A 124 -0.30 0.01 -17.61
N GLU A 125 0.20 0.54 -16.49
CA GLU A 125 1.39 0.07 -15.79
C GLU A 125 1.05 -0.92 -14.67
N GLU A 126 -0.21 -0.97 -14.22
CA GLU A 126 -0.68 -1.72 -13.05
C GLU A 126 -0.18 -3.17 -13.02
N ASP A 127 -0.41 -3.94 -14.09
CA ASP A 127 0.01 -5.35 -14.14
C ASP A 127 1.54 -5.50 -14.04
N GLY A 128 2.29 -4.56 -14.63
CA GLY A 128 3.74 -4.50 -14.53
C GLY A 128 4.22 -4.19 -13.12
N VAL A 129 3.59 -3.22 -12.45
CA VAL A 129 3.90 -2.85 -11.07
C VAL A 129 3.52 -3.96 -10.09
N LYS A 130 2.37 -4.63 -10.28
CA LYS A 130 2.01 -5.83 -9.49
C LYS A 130 3.04 -6.94 -9.64
N ALA A 131 3.47 -7.24 -10.86
CA ALA A 131 4.45 -8.28 -11.15
C ALA A 131 5.88 -7.95 -10.67
N LEU A 132 6.17 -6.67 -10.39
CA LEU A 132 7.49 -6.21 -9.95
C LEU A 132 7.89 -6.92 -8.65
N ALA A 133 7.01 -6.90 -7.64
CA ALA A 133 7.29 -7.42 -6.30
C ALA A 133 6.65 -8.78 -5.99
N LYS A 134 5.53 -9.13 -6.63
CA LYS A 134 4.82 -10.39 -6.31
C LYS A 134 5.73 -11.62 -6.44
N GLY A 135 5.79 -12.43 -5.39
CA GLY A 135 6.63 -13.61 -5.29
C GLY A 135 8.12 -13.32 -5.03
N LYS A 136 8.46 -12.11 -4.59
CA LYS A 136 9.84 -11.68 -4.30
C LYS A 136 9.89 -10.92 -2.98
N PHE A 137 11.11 -10.77 -2.46
CA PHE A 137 11.38 -9.81 -1.38
C PHE A 137 11.43 -8.39 -1.95
N VAL A 138 10.56 -7.52 -1.47
CA VAL A 138 10.44 -6.14 -1.99
C VAL A 138 11.69 -5.29 -1.73
N ASP A 139 12.47 -5.63 -0.70
CA ASP A 139 13.72 -4.97 -0.37
C ASP A 139 14.93 -5.47 -1.17
N GLU A 140 14.74 -6.49 -2.02
CA GLU A 140 15.78 -7.01 -2.93
C GLU A 140 15.58 -6.57 -4.39
N ILE A 141 14.56 -5.76 -4.68
CA ILE A 141 14.25 -5.25 -6.01
C ILE A 141 14.35 -3.73 -6.07
N GLU A 142 14.61 -3.20 -7.26
CA GLU A 142 14.60 -1.76 -7.50
C GLU A 142 13.16 -1.28 -7.69
N ILE A 143 12.70 -0.39 -6.80
CA ILE A 143 11.37 0.23 -6.89
C ILE A 143 11.48 1.55 -7.68
N PRO A 144 10.84 1.65 -8.87
CA PRO A 144 10.75 2.90 -9.61
C PRO A 144 10.17 4.03 -8.76
N ALA A 145 10.60 5.26 -9.02
CA ALA A 145 10.02 6.42 -8.36
C ALA A 145 8.57 6.64 -8.83
N SER A 146 7.66 6.89 -7.89
CA SER A 146 6.30 7.34 -8.21
C SER A 146 6.32 8.81 -8.67
N ASP A 147 5.17 9.28 -9.14
CA ASP A 147 4.99 10.68 -9.53
C ASP A 147 5.12 11.65 -8.34
N VAL A 148 4.73 11.22 -7.14
CA VAL A 148 4.79 11.98 -5.87
C VAL A 148 6.16 11.93 -5.17
N GLU A 149 7.12 11.15 -5.68
CA GLU A 149 8.48 11.07 -5.15
C GLU A 149 9.42 12.19 -5.66
N ARG A 150 8.95 13.02 -6.61
CA ARG A 150 9.77 13.99 -7.34
C ARG A 150 9.96 15.32 -6.62
#